data_AF-A0A8X6IV99-F1
#
_entry.id   AF-A0A8X6IV99-F1
#
_cell.length_a   1.000
_cell.length_b   1.000
_cell.length_c   1.000
_cell.angle_alpha   90.00
_cell.angle_beta   90.00
_cell.angle_gamma   90.00
#
_symmetry.space_group_name_H-M   'P 1'
#
loop_
_entity.id
_entity.type
_entity.pdbx_description
1 polymer ?
#
loop_
_entity_poly.entity_id
_entity_poly.type
_entity_poly.pdbx_seq_one_letter_code
_entity_poly.pdbx_strand_id
1 'polypeptide(L)'
;MIRLLGVIYFSLVVCVNALDYSDLETIGKACPAQDSCERRGVKSFDERSCECDNHCRSYLDCCIDGSVSPRPRRSILKCLAYGTENKLGTFGKAYCPLKYNGSEKVKKFCEGQDDFSDPLLSAPIRDVTVGFDYRNYYCAKCHKISKRFLKFWWISLNFETLPSHLQSNDFVLRNLKFDSHKKKWGARDGPNFYPCDLVFHRPNFFTLGRQCRPNVISSCHRFWRNAAFKRACRSYMAVVHTSDKSYKNVHCAICNGKDVGSVSCTKNQTSIKKYDFKVLMDFNFHNRTNPRSRIHEKCDRADKVDNFAEKCRILDCVLPTDTPLDQGNFEILLPLNDYLEHMDELNDNCLNR
;
A
#
# COMPACT_ATOMS: atom_id res chain seq x y z
N MET A 1 -48.06 6.38 55.76
CA MET A 1 -48.01 7.56 54.88
C MET A 1 -46.54 7.87 54.59
N ILE A 2 -45.94 7.26 53.56
CA ILE A 2 -44.51 7.37 53.23
C ILE A 2 -44.38 8.17 51.94
N ARG A 3 -43.78 9.36 52.03
CA ARG A 3 -43.53 10.25 50.87
C ARG A 3 -42.22 9.84 50.18
N LEU A 4 -42.32 9.31 48.96
CA LEU A 4 -41.20 9.16 48.04
C LEU A 4 -40.81 10.54 47.50
N LEU A 5 -39.63 11.03 47.88
CA LEU A 5 -38.98 12.17 47.25
C LEU A 5 -38.19 11.68 46.03
N GLY A 6 -38.74 11.88 44.83
CA GLY A 6 -38.06 11.61 43.58
C GLY A 6 -37.00 12.67 43.28
N VAL A 7 -35.73 12.29 43.30
CA VAL A 7 -34.61 13.14 42.85
C VAL A 7 -34.55 13.10 41.32
N ILE A 8 -34.94 14.21 40.68
CA ILE A 8 -34.84 14.37 39.23
C ILE A 8 -33.39 14.75 38.89
N TYR A 9 -32.60 13.78 38.41
CA TYR A 9 -31.28 14.04 37.83
C TYR A 9 -31.44 14.67 36.44
N PHE A 10 -31.37 15.99 36.35
CA PHE A 10 -31.20 16.70 35.07
C PHE A 10 -29.79 16.41 34.56
N SER A 11 -29.67 15.44 33.66
CA SER A 11 -28.42 15.21 32.91
C SER A 11 -28.28 16.33 31.89
N LEU A 12 -27.45 17.35 32.19
CA LEU A 12 -27.04 18.35 31.22
C LEU A 12 -26.27 17.65 30.09
N VAL A 13 -26.95 17.44 28.96
CA VAL A 13 -26.33 16.94 27.73
C VAL A 13 -25.52 18.08 27.14
N VAL A 14 -24.24 18.19 27.53
CA VAL A 14 -23.30 19.06 26.86
C VAL A 14 -23.04 18.49 25.47
N CYS A 15 -23.58 19.12 24.44
CA CYS A 15 -23.25 18.82 23.05
C CYS A 15 -21.80 19.22 22.80
N VAL A 16 -20.88 18.26 22.93
CA VAL A 16 -19.48 18.45 22.54
C VAL A 16 -19.41 18.47 21.01
N ASN A 17 -19.43 19.67 20.43
CA ASN A 17 -19.14 19.86 19.01
C ASN A 17 -17.69 19.48 18.72
N ALA A 18 -17.40 19.10 17.48
CA ALA A 18 -16.01 18.97 17.07
C ALA A 18 -15.35 20.35 17.08
N LEU A 19 -14.08 20.38 17.46
CA LEU A 19 -13.24 21.56 17.34
C LEU A 19 -13.29 22.06 15.89
N ASP A 20 -13.59 23.32 15.67
CA ASP A 20 -13.67 23.86 14.31
C ASP A 20 -12.26 24.07 13.74
N TYR A 21 -12.16 24.19 12.42
CA TYR A 21 -10.88 24.47 11.77
C TYR A 21 -10.32 25.84 12.17
N SER A 22 -11.19 26.84 12.34
CA SER A 22 -10.81 28.17 12.83
C SER A 22 -10.18 28.13 14.23
N ASP A 23 -10.69 27.26 15.12
CA ASP A 23 -10.10 27.03 16.44
C ASP A 23 -8.69 26.41 16.31
N LEU A 24 -8.51 25.46 15.37
CA LEU A 24 -7.21 24.85 15.08
C LEU A 24 -6.18 25.88 14.58
N GLU A 25 -6.62 26.85 13.78
CA GLU A 25 -5.77 27.98 13.36
C GLU A 25 -5.37 28.85 14.56
N THR A 26 -6.33 29.17 15.43
CA THR A 26 -6.11 30.01 16.62
C THR A 26 -5.07 29.41 17.57
N ILE A 27 -5.06 28.09 17.72
CA ILE A 27 -4.08 27.38 18.58
C ILE A 27 -2.80 26.96 17.84
N GLY A 28 -2.63 27.36 16.57
CA GLY A 28 -1.43 27.07 15.77
C GLY A 28 -1.24 25.59 15.43
N LYS A 29 -2.34 24.83 15.32
CA LYS A 29 -2.33 23.40 14.96
C LYS A 29 -2.90 23.09 13.59
N ALA A 30 -3.46 24.08 12.91
CA ALA A 30 -3.76 24.03 11.50
C ALA A 30 -2.51 24.24 10.63
N CYS A 31 -2.52 23.76 9.39
CA CYS A 31 -1.39 23.86 8.47
C CYS A 31 -1.79 24.61 7.18
N PRO A 32 -2.37 25.84 7.26
CA PRO A 32 -3.02 26.53 6.14
C PRO A 32 -2.16 26.64 4.88
N ALA A 33 -0.84 26.78 5.03
CA ALA A 33 0.08 26.85 3.92
C ALA A 33 0.21 25.52 3.13
N GLN A 34 -0.28 24.40 3.65
CA GLN A 34 -0.21 23.06 3.06
C GLN A 34 -1.59 22.46 2.76
N ASP A 35 -2.64 22.88 3.47
CA ASP A 35 -3.95 22.24 3.49
C ASP A 35 -5.12 23.12 3.00
N SER A 36 -4.84 24.35 2.54
CA SER A 36 -5.80 25.28 1.90
C SER A 36 -5.44 25.58 0.45
N CYS A 37 -6.43 25.51 -0.45
CA CYS A 37 -6.31 25.86 -1.86
C CYS A 37 -6.04 27.34 -2.09
N GLU A 38 -6.62 28.22 -1.26
CA GLU A 38 -6.45 29.67 -1.39
C GLU A 38 -5.05 30.12 -0.95
N ARG A 39 -4.47 29.50 0.08
CA ARG A 39 -3.25 30.00 0.74
C ARG A 39 -1.96 29.30 0.31
N ARG A 40 -2.05 28.17 -0.41
CA ARG A 40 -0.89 27.32 -0.68
C ARG A 40 0.03 27.85 -1.78
N GLY A 41 -0.50 28.54 -2.78
CA GLY A 41 0.25 28.83 -4.02
C GLY A 41 0.66 27.54 -4.78
N VAL A 42 1.56 27.68 -5.75
CA VAL A 42 2.10 26.54 -6.53
C VAL A 42 3.17 25.82 -5.69
N LYS A 43 2.79 24.70 -5.09
CA LYS A 43 3.68 23.84 -4.30
C LYS A 43 3.75 22.43 -4.87
N SER A 44 4.92 21.81 -4.73
CA SER A 44 5.17 20.41 -5.10
C SER A 44 4.36 19.44 -4.23
N PHE A 45 4.30 18.16 -4.64
CA PHE A 45 3.57 17.13 -3.87
C PHE A 45 4.10 16.99 -2.44
N ASP A 46 5.42 17.12 -2.23
CA ASP A 46 6.02 16.95 -0.91
C ASP A 46 5.66 18.09 0.05
N GLU A 47 5.41 19.28 -0.47
CA GLU A 47 5.11 20.49 0.28
C GLU A 47 3.61 20.71 0.55
N ARG A 48 2.73 19.90 -0.07
CA ARG A 48 1.26 19.99 0.05
C ARG A 48 0.66 18.80 0.77
N SER A 49 -0.35 19.02 1.61
CA SER A 49 -1.07 17.90 2.23
C SER A 49 -2.17 17.33 1.36
N CYS A 50 -2.72 18.13 0.44
CA CYS A 50 -3.97 17.87 -0.25
C CYS A 50 -3.97 18.39 -1.70
N GLU A 51 -5.08 18.15 -2.38
CA GLU A 51 -5.30 18.52 -3.77
C GLU A 51 -6.52 19.42 -3.94
N CYS A 52 -6.46 20.29 -4.95
CA CYS A 52 -7.46 21.32 -5.24
C CYS A 52 -8.17 21.10 -6.58
N ASP A 53 -7.80 20.04 -7.31
CA ASP A 53 -8.43 19.70 -8.58
C ASP A 53 -9.80 19.04 -8.39
N ASN A 54 -10.62 19.04 -9.46
CA ASN A 54 -11.97 18.49 -9.43
C ASN A 54 -12.04 16.97 -9.14
N HIS A 55 -10.93 16.24 -9.24
CA HIS A 55 -10.87 14.81 -8.96
C HIS A 55 -10.52 14.51 -7.50
N CYS A 56 -10.12 15.49 -6.68
CA CYS A 56 -9.72 15.26 -5.29
C CYS A 56 -10.78 14.52 -4.47
N ARG A 57 -12.05 14.68 -4.85
CA ARG A 57 -13.18 13.99 -4.23
C ARG A 57 -13.15 12.48 -4.46
N SER A 58 -12.80 12.05 -5.67
CA SER A 58 -12.70 10.62 -6.03
C SER A 58 -11.55 9.94 -5.29
N TYR A 59 -10.47 10.69 -5.06
CA TYR A 59 -9.26 10.26 -4.37
C TYR A 59 -9.28 10.50 -2.85
N LEU A 60 -10.25 11.28 -2.37
CA LEU A 60 -10.45 11.62 -0.95
C LEU A 60 -9.28 12.39 -0.33
N ASP A 61 -8.63 13.23 -1.14
CA ASP A 61 -7.44 14.01 -0.81
C ASP A 61 -7.68 15.54 -0.97
N CYS A 62 -8.93 15.99 -1.01
CA CYS A 62 -9.27 17.42 -1.06
C CYS A 62 -8.77 18.19 0.18
N CYS A 63 -8.39 19.44 -0.06
CA CYS A 63 -8.08 20.45 0.96
C CYS A 63 -9.31 20.84 1.81
N ILE A 64 -9.10 21.58 2.90
CA ILE A 64 -10.20 21.99 3.82
C ILE A 64 -11.24 22.88 3.13
N ASP A 65 -10.78 23.76 2.27
CA ASP A 65 -11.53 24.73 1.46
C ASP A 65 -11.79 24.24 0.03
N GLY A 66 -11.37 23.02 -0.31
CA GLY A 66 -11.69 22.38 -1.58
C GLY A 66 -13.17 22.04 -1.69
N SER A 67 -13.71 21.92 -2.90
CA SER A 67 -15.14 21.69 -3.15
C SER A 67 -15.72 20.51 -2.34
N VAL A 68 -16.43 20.82 -1.24
CA VAL A 68 -16.94 19.87 -0.26
C VAL A 68 -18.30 19.32 -0.71
N SER A 69 -18.29 18.27 -1.53
CA SER A 69 -19.54 17.57 -1.90
C SER A 69 -19.58 16.18 -1.22
N PRO A 70 -20.75 15.66 -0.82
CA PRO A 70 -20.85 14.48 0.05
C PRO A 70 -20.03 13.29 -0.46
N ARG A 71 -19.23 12.73 0.44
CA ARG A 71 -18.29 11.64 0.15
C ARG A 71 -19.01 10.44 -0.49
N PRO A 72 -18.47 9.82 -1.54
CA PRO A 72 -18.98 8.53 -2.00
C PRO A 72 -18.92 7.51 -0.86
N ARG A 73 -19.98 6.71 -0.68
CA ARG A 73 -20.12 5.76 0.44
C ARG A 73 -18.94 4.78 0.55
N ARG A 74 -18.26 4.47 -0.55
CA ARG A 74 -17.04 3.64 -0.60
C ARG A 74 -16.18 4.08 -1.79
N SER A 75 -14.92 4.44 -1.56
CA SER A 75 -13.96 4.60 -2.66
C SER A 75 -13.37 3.23 -2.98
N ILE A 76 -13.29 2.90 -4.27
CA ILE A 76 -12.61 1.68 -4.75
C ILE A 76 -11.08 1.83 -4.71
N LEU A 77 -10.60 3.05 -4.46
CA LEU A 77 -9.18 3.39 -4.47
C LEU A 77 -8.60 3.30 -3.05
N LYS A 78 -7.37 2.80 -2.96
CA LYS A 78 -6.54 2.77 -1.75
C LYS A 78 -5.18 3.35 -2.10
N CYS A 79 -4.57 4.04 -1.15
CA CYS A 79 -3.19 4.47 -1.30
C CYS A 79 -2.24 3.27 -1.13
N LEU A 80 -1.48 2.96 -2.18
CA LEU A 80 -0.49 1.87 -2.22
C LEU A 80 0.89 2.47 -2.00
N ALA A 81 1.58 2.07 -0.93
CA ALA A 81 2.91 2.53 -0.60
C ALA A 81 3.96 1.92 -1.55
N TYR A 82 4.98 2.70 -1.92
CA TYR A 82 6.13 2.19 -2.67
C TYR A 82 7.43 2.88 -2.28
N GLY A 83 8.55 2.26 -2.60
CA GLY A 83 9.89 2.77 -2.32
C GLY A 83 10.31 2.60 -0.86
N THR A 84 11.59 2.88 -0.60
CA THR A 84 12.22 2.72 0.72
C THR A 84 11.85 3.84 1.68
N GLU A 85 11.59 5.03 1.15
CA GLU A 85 11.01 6.13 1.89
C GLU A 85 9.49 5.99 1.83
N ASN A 86 8.88 5.49 2.91
CA ASN A 86 7.42 5.39 3.13
C ASN A 86 6.65 6.74 3.04
N LYS A 87 7.14 7.71 2.27
CA LYS A 87 6.59 9.04 2.05
C LYS A 87 5.67 9.09 0.84
N LEU A 88 5.88 8.21 -0.14
CA LEU A 88 5.16 8.24 -1.40
C LEU A 88 4.32 6.98 -1.61
N GLY A 89 3.13 7.21 -2.13
CA GLY A 89 2.24 6.15 -2.58
C GLY A 89 1.53 6.59 -3.84
N THR A 90 0.82 5.66 -4.47
CA THR A 90 -0.07 5.97 -5.57
C THR A 90 -1.44 5.35 -5.30
N PHE A 91 -2.49 5.99 -5.80
CA PHE A 91 -3.82 5.40 -5.69
C PHE A 91 -3.96 4.22 -6.65
N GLY A 92 -4.34 3.07 -6.09
CA GLY A 92 -4.68 1.89 -6.86
C GLY A 92 -6.04 1.33 -6.49
N LYS A 93 -6.63 0.56 -7.40
CA LYS A 93 -7.90 -0.14 -7.18
C LYS A 93 -7.67 -1.31 -6.22
N ALA A 94 -8.29 -1.25 -5.05
CA ALA A 94 -8.14 -2.22 -3.97
C ALA A 94 -9.42 -2.99 -3.64
N TYR A 95 -10.49 -2.71 -4.39
CA TYR A 95 -11.78 -3.36 -4.24
C TYR A 95 -12.35 -3.75 -5.59
N CYS A 96 -13.08 -4.85 -5.62
CA CYS A 96 -13.77 -5.30 -6.81
C CYS A 96 -14.99 -4.40 -7.08
N PRO A 97 -15.44 -4.31 -8.35
CA PRO A 97 -16.67 -3.59 -8.67
C PRO A 97 -17.85 -4.12 -7.86
N LEU A 98 -18.80 -3.26 -7.44
CA LEU A 98 -19.95 -3.67 -6.65
C LEU A 98 -20.81 -4.76 -7.33
N LYS A 99 -20.82 -4.76 -8.68
CA LYS A 99 -21.51 -5.74 -9.53
C LYS A 99 -20.60 -6.89 -9.97
N TYR A 100 -19.51 -7.16 -9.24
CA TYR A 100 -18.64 -8.29 -9.54
C TYR A 100 -19.36 -9.60 -9.21
N ASN A 101 -19.63 -10.40 -10.26
CA ASN A 101 -20.35 -11.68 -10.18
C ASN A 101 -19.42 -12.90 -10.34
N GLY A 102 -18.10 -12.72 -10.19
CA GLY A 102 -17.13 -13.81 -10.30
C GLY A 102 -16.89 -14.53 -8.97
N SER A 103 -15.79 -15.28 -8.91
CA SER A 103 -15.43 -16.11 -7.75
C SER A 103 -15.25 -15.29 -6.46
N GLU A 104 -15.91 -15.71 -5.38
CA GLU A 104 -15.72 -15.12 -4.04
C GLU A 104 -14.28 -15.27 -3.55
N LYS A 105 -13.55 -16.32 -4.00
CA LYS A 105 -12.13 -16.50 -3.70
C LYS A 105 -11.30 -15.33 -4.26
N VAL A 106 -11.54 -14.93 -5.52
CA VAL A 106 -10.86 -13.77 -6.14
C VAL A 106 -11.17 -12.49 -5.40
N LYS A 107 -12.45 -12.26 -5.06
CA LYS A 107 -12.87 -11.10 -4.29
C LYS A 107 -12.22 -11.06 -2.90
N LYS A 108 -12.17 -12.19 -2.20
CA LYS A 108 -11.51 -12.33 -0.90
C LYS A 108 -10.01 -12.02 -0.98
N PHE A 109 -9.31 -12.48 -2.01
CA PHE A 109 -7.88 -12.16 -2.17
C PHE A 109 -7.62 -10.71 -2.59
N CYS A 110 -8.52 -10.08 -3.34
CA CYS A 110 -8.41 -8.65 -3.66
C CYS A 110 -8.70 -7.77 -2.42
N GLU A 111 -9.83 -8.03 -1.74
CA GLU A 111 -10.38 -7.16 -0.68
C GLU A 111 -9.92 -7.54 0.73
N GLY A 112 -9.33 -8.73 0.91
CA GLY A 112 -8.90 -9.27 2.18
C GLY A 112 -7.77 -8.49 2.84
N GLN A 113 -7.28 -8.96 3.99
CA GLN A 113 -6.06 -8.38 4.56
C GLN A 113 -4.85 -8.81 3.75
N ASP A 114 -3.80 -7.98 3.75
CA ASP A 114 -2.54 -8.33 3.09
C ASP A 114 -1.96 -9.55 3.82
N ASP A 115 -1.83 -10.65 3.08
CA ASP A 115 -1.15 -11.85 3.57
C ASP A 115 0.31 -11.76 3.15
N PHE A 116 1.13 -11.25 4.08
CA PHE A 116 2.55 -11.11 3.84
C PHE A 116 3.30 -12.44 3.94
N SER A 117 2.67 -13.57 4.25
CA SER A 117 3.32 -14.88 4.14
C SER A 117 3.57 -15.30 2.69
N ASP A 118 2.93 -14.61 1.74
CA ASP A 118 3.17 -14.76 0.31
C ASP A 118 3.21 -13.37 -0.36
N PRO A 119 4.40 -12.76 -0.48
CA PRO A 119 4.56 -11.41 -1.02
C PRO A 119 4.06 -11.25 -2.45
N LEU A 120 4.03 -12.33 -3.24
CA LEU A 120 3.57 -12.28 -4.62
C LEU A 120 2.05 -12.11 -4.72
N LEU A 121 1.28 -12.61 -3.75
CA LEU A 121 -0.17 -12.41 -3.69
C LEU A 121 -0.55 -11.00 -3.25
N SER A 122 0.35 -10.35 -2.52
CA SER A 122 0.17 -8.99 -1.99
C SER A 122 0.85 -7.92 -2.86
N ALA A 123 1.68 -8.32 -3.83
CA ALA A 123 2.41 -7.42 -4.70
C ALA A 123 1.46 -6.61 -5.59
N PRO A 124 1.54 -5.28 -5.57
CA PRO A 124 0.78 -4.46 -6.50
C PRO A 124 1.15 -4.71 -7.95
N ILE A 125 0.19 -4.44 -8.82
CA ILE A 125 0.31 -4.67 -10.25
C ILE A 125 -0.27 -3.49 -11.01
N ARG A 126 0.30 -3.21 -12.17
CA ARG A 126 -0.08 -2.09 -13.02
C ARG A 126 -0.64 -2.57 -14.34
N ASP A 127 -1.75 -1.99 -14.76
CA ASP A 127 -2.22 -2.08 -16.14
C ASP A 127 -1.52 -1.01 -16.98
N VAL A 128 -0.66 -1.43 -17.91
CA VAL A 128 0.14 -0.53 -18.74
C VAL A 128 -0.66 0.16 -19.83
N THR A 129 -1.87 -0.32 -20.15
CA THR A 129 -2.69 0.30 -21.22
C THR A 129 -3.35 1.59 -20.75
N VAL A 130 -3.87 1.58 -19.52
CA VAL A 130 -4.62 2.69 -18.92
C VAL A 130 -3.86 3.39 -17.80
N GLY A 131 -2.72 2.84 -17.36
CA GLY A 131 -1.88 3.42 -16.32
C GLY A 131 -2.42 3.26 -14.89
N PHE A 132 -3.42 2.41 -14.66
CA PHE A 132 -3.98 2.16 -13.33
C PHE A 132 -3.17 1.12 -12.56
N ASP A 133 -2.90 1.43 -11.30
CA ASP A 133 -2.36 0.47 -10.35
C ASP A 133 -3.52 -0.27 -9.65
N TYR A 134 -3.28 -1.54 -9.32
CA TYR A 134 -4.17 -2.43 -8.61
C TYR A 134 -3.43 -2.96 -7.39
N ARG A 135 -4.15 -3.14 -6.28
CA ARG A 135 -3.55 -3.61 -5.02
C ARG A 135 -2.80 -4.91 -5.18
N ASN A 136 -3.33 -5.83 -5.99
CA ASN A 136 -2.70 -7.08 -6.37
C ASN A 136 -3.31 -7.63 -7.67
N TYR A 137 -2.77 -8.75 -8.13
CA TYR A 137 -3.26 -9.48 -9.30
C TYR A 137 -4.77 -9.80 -9.25
N TYR A 138 -5.28 -10.20 -8.09
CA TYR A 138 -6.70 -10.53 -7.94
C TYR A 138 -7.62 -9.33 -8.14
N CYS A 139 -7.18 -8.15 -7.70
CA CYS A 139 -7.91 -6.91 -7.99
C CYS A 139 -7.91 -6.58 -9.49
N ALA A 140 -6.81 -6.79 -10.19
CA ALA A 140 -6.80 -6.65 -11.66
C ALA A 140 -7.74 -7.67 -12.33
N LYS A 141 -7.71 -8.93 -11.88
CA LYS A 141 -8.59 -10.00 -12.38
C LYS A 141 -10.07 -9.68 -12.20
N CYS A 142 -10.50 -9.19 -11.03
CA CYS A 142 -11.91 -8.84 -10.84
C CYS A 142 -12.36 -7.58 -11.59
N HIS A 143 -11.42 -6.74 -12.01
CA HIS A 143 -11.65 -5.65 -12.97
C HIS A 143 -11.52 -6.10 -14.44
N LYS A 144 -11.39 -7.41 -14.69
CA LYS A 144 -11.31 -8.03 -16.03
C LYS A 144 -10.14 -7.51 -16.87
N ILE A 145 -9.02 -7.18 -16.21
CA ILE A 145 -7.81 -6.77 -16.93
C ILE A 145 -7.11 -8.01 -17.49
N SER A 146 -6.80 -7.97 -18.78
CA SER A 146 -6.06 -9.06 -19.44
C SER A 146 -4.63 -9.15 -18.91
N LYS A 147 -4.13 -10.37 -18.72
CA LYS A 147 -2.79 -10.63 -18.16
C LYS A 147 -1.71 -9.91 -18.97
N ARG A 148 -1.76 -9.94 -20.30
CA ARG A 148 -0.78 -9.30 -21.21
C ARG A 148 -0.46 -7.83 -20.90
N PHE A 149 -1.42 -7.11 -20.32
CA PHE A 149 -1.30 -5.68 -20.02
C PHE A 149 -0.84 -5.40 -18.59
N LEU A 150 -0.64 -6.45 -17.80
CA LEU A 150 -0.27 -6.31 -16.42
C LEU A 150 1.26 -6.35 -16.28
N LYS A 151 1.80 -5.50 -15.40
CA LYS A 151 3.21 -5.51 -15.00
C LYS A 151 3.30 -5.41 -13.49
N PHE A 152 4.05 -6.32 -12.88
CA PHE A 152 4.22 -6.37 -11.43
C PHE A 152 5.11 -5.25 -10.93
N TRP A 153 4.84 -4.81 -9.72
CA TRP A 153 5.79 -4.01 -8.96
C TRP A 153 6.92 -4.89 -8.47
N TRP A 154 8.13 -4.33 -8.42
CA TRP A 154 9.34 -5.08 -8.11
C TRP A 154 9.48 -5.13 -6.60
N ILE A 155 9.96 -6.23 -6.04
CA ILE A 155 10.09 -6.40 -4.58
C ILE A 155 11.57 -6.30 -4.22
N SER A 156 11.94 -5.39 -3.32
CA SER A 156 13.25 -5.39 -2.66
C SER A 156 13.11 -5.77 -1.19
N LEU A 157 14.20 -6.29 -0.62
CA LEU A 157 14.28 -6.68 0.79
C LEU A 157 15.14 -5.65 1.52
N ASN A 158 14.54 -4.94 2.48
CA ASN A 158 15.23 -3.92 3.24
C ASN A 158 15.54 -4.45 4.64
N PHE A 159 16.81 -4.71 4.93
CA PHE A 159 17.25 -5.24 6.22
C PHE A 159 17.65 -4.09 7.15
N GLU A 160 17.17 -4.13 8.40
CA GLU A 160 17.62 -3.18 9.42
C GLU A 160 19.09 -3.43 9.78
N THR A 161 19.44 -4.69 9.99
CA THR A 161 20.80 -5.15 10.28
C THR A 161 21.06 -6.46 9.56
N LEU A 162 22.04 -6.49 8.66
CA LEU A 162 22.55 -7.71 8.05
C LEU A 162 24.09 -7.63 8.02
N PRO A 163 24.82 -8.56 8.67
CA PRO A 163 26.27 -8.57 8.65
C PRO A 163 26.80 -8.56 7.22
N SER A 164 27.86 -7.77 6.95
CA SER A 164 28.41 -7.57 5.60
C SER A 164 28.75 -8.86 4.85
N HIS A 165 29.27 -9.86 5.55
CA HIS A 165 29.60 -11.17 4.97
C HIS A 165 28.35 -11.99 4.54
N LEU A 166 27.16 -11.64 5.03
CA LEU A 166 25.88 -12.28 4.67
C LEU A 166 25.10 -11.50 3.60
N GLN A 167 25.62 -10.36 3.13
CA GLN A 167 24.92 -9.47 2.20
C GLN A 167 24.92 -9.95 0.73
N SER A 168 25.34 -11.20 0.47
CA SER A 168 25.26 -11.75 -0.90
C SER A 168 23.82 -12.13 -1.27
N ASN A 169 23.39 -11.78 -2.48
CA ASN A 169 22.05 -12.11 -2.98
C ASN A 169 21.74 -13.61 -2.88
N ASP A 170 22.72 -14.45 -3.16
CA ASP A 170 22.60 -15.90 -3.13
C ASP A 170 22.47 -16.44 -1.69
N PHE A 171 23.13 -15.84 -0.70
CA PHE A 171 22.88 -16.17 0.71
C PHE A 171 21.46 -15.77 1.10
N VAL A 172 21.05 -14.52 0.81
CA VAL A 172 19.73 -14.00 1.20
C VAL A 172 18.62 -14.85 0.62
N LEU A 173 18.66 -15.14 -0.69
CA LEU A 173 17.64 -15.95 -1.38
C LEU A 173 17.55 -17.37 -0.82
N ARG A 174 18.67 -18.03 -0.55
CA ARG A 174 18.70 -19.41 -0.03
C ARG A 174 18.24 -19.54 1.41
N ASN A 175 18.30 -18.44 2.17
CA ASN A 175 17.99 -18.42 3.59
C ASN A 175 16.78 -17.55 3.93
N LEU A 176 16.07 -17.04 2.92
CA LEU A 176 14.88 -16.22 3.09
C LEU A 176 13.74 -17.06 3.65
N LYS A 177 13.20 -16.69 4.81
CA LYS A 177 12.09 -17.38 5.45
C LYS A 177 11.10 -16.41 6.07
N PHE A 178 9.83 -16.79 6.05
CA PHE A 178 8.80 -16.11 6.80
C PHE A 178 8.78 -16.64 8.25
N ASP A 179 8.95 -15.75 9.21
CA ASP A 179 8.76 -16.05 10.63
C ASP A 179 7.31 -15.74 11.00
N SER A 180 6.51 -16.79 11.23
CA SER A 180 5.07 -16.68 11.52
C SER A 180 4.78 -16.03 12.88
N HIS A 181 5.69 -16.17 13.86
CA HIS A 181 5.55 -15.56 15.18
C HIS A 181 5.78 -14.04 15.11
N LYS A 182 6.83 -13.62 14.39
CA LYS A 182 7.16 -12.21 14.18
C LYS A 182 6.33 -11.56 13.08
N LYS A 183 5.65 -12.36 12.24
CA LYS A 183 4.97 -11.93 11.00
C LYS A 183 5.87 -11.08 10.10
N LYS A 184 7.13 -11.50 9.97
CA LYS A 184 8.15 -10.81 9.17
C LYS A 184 8.92 -11.79 8.31
N TRP A 185 9.35 -11.32 7.14
CA TRP A 185 10.38 -11.97 6.36
C TRP A 185 11.75 -11.70 6.95
N GLY A 186 12.71 -12.57 6.65
CA GLY A 186 14.09 -12.38 7.04
C GLY A 186 15.00 -13.47 6.52
N ALA A 187 16.30 -13.26 6.64
CA ALA A 187 17.30 -14.27 6.34
C ALA A 187 17.68 -15.00 7.63
N ARG A 188 17.78 -16.34 7.57
CA ARG A 188 18.20 -17.17 8.70
C ARG A 188 19.66 -17.61 8.56
N ASP A 189 20.46 -17.39 9.59
CA ASP A 189 21.84 -17.90 9.68
C ASP A 189 22.01 -18.68 10.98
N GLY A 190 21.96 -20.01 10.90
CA GLY A 190 21.92 -20.88 12.08
C GLY A 190 20.77 -20.49 13.04
N PRO A 191 21.07 -20.10 14.30
CA PRO A 191 20.06 -19.66 15.26
C PRO A 191 19.58 -18.22 15.02
N ASN A 192 20.32 -17.42 14.25
CA ASN A 192 20.04 -16.01 14.07
C ASN A 192 18.98 -15.79 12.97
N PHE A 193 18.09 -14.83 13.21
CA PHE A 193 17.08 -14.39 12.24
C PHE A 193 17.18 -12.88 12.04
N TYR A 194 17.54 -12.46 10.83
CA TYR A 194 17.67 -11.07 10.45
C TYR A 194 16.39 -10.61 9.74
N PRO A 195 15.50 -9.86 10.42
CA PRO A 195 14.25 -9.44 9.81
C PRO A 195 14.49 -8.42 8.69
N CYS A 196 13.66 -8.48 7.66
CA CYS A 196 13.59 -7.47 6.61
C CYS A 196 12.16 -6.98 6.40
N ASP A 197 12.07 -5.75 5.90
CA ASP A 197 10.83 -5.18 5.39
C ASP A 197 10.77 -5.41 3.87
N LEU A 198 9.59 -5.78 3.37
CA LEU A 198 9.34 -5.86 1.93
C LEU A 198 9.08 -4.46 1.39
N VAL A 199 9.81 -4.07 0.36
CA VAL A 199 9.66 -2.79 -0.30
C VAL A 199 9.22 -3.02 -1.73
N PHE A 200 8.07 -2.47 -2.10
CA PHE A 200 7.57 -2.56 -3.47
C PHE A 200 8.01 -1.33 -4.27
N HIS A 201 8.52 -1.55 -5.48
CA HIS A 201 8.95 -0.51 -6.41
C HIS A 201 8.03 -0.49 -7.62
N ARG A 202 7.39 0.66 -7.83
CA ARG A 202 6.48 0.88 -8.93
C ARG A 202 7.27 0.99 -10.25
N PRO A 203 6.85 0.33 -11.34
CA PRO A 203 7.51 0.47 -12.63
C PRO A 203 7.47 1.93 -13.14
N ASN A 204 8.65 2.48 -13.46
CA ASN A 204 8.86 3.90 -13.77
C ASN A 204 8.36 4.34 -15.16
N PHE A 205 7.90 3.41 -16.00
CA PHE A 205 7.58 3.68 -17.41
C PHE A 205 6.36 4.62 -17.62
N PHE A 206 5.58 4.91 -16.56
CA PHE A 206 4.41 5.78 -16.66
C PHE A 206 4.27 6.68 -15.42
N THR A 207 4.29 8.00 -15.63
CA THR A 207 4.06 9.05 -14.61
C THR A 207 2.57 9.27 -14.28
N LEU A 208 1.66 8.57 -14.96
CA LEU A 208 0.23 8.93 -15.03
C LEU A 208 -0.62 8.65 -13.77
N GLY A 209 -0.06 8.14 -12.68
CA GLY A 209 -0.88 7.83 -11.49
C GLY A 209 -0.82 8.93 -10.43
N ARG A 210 -1.99 9.28 -9.88
CA ARG A 210 -2.10 10.25 -8.79
C ARG A 210 -1.35 9.74 -7.56
N GLN A 211 -0.46 10.60 -7.05
CA GLN A 211 0.29 10.33 -5.83
C GLN A 211 -0.63 10.44 -4.60
N CYS A 212 -0.26 9.74 -3.53
CA CYS A 212 -0.96 9.74 -2.27
C CYS A 212 0.02 9.57 -1.12
N ARG A 213 -0.44 9.86 0.10
CA ARG A 213 0.36 9.74 1.32
C ARG A 213 0.01 8.42 2.02
N PRO A 214 0.87 7.38 1.93
CA PRO A 214 0.58 6.09 2.55
C PRO A 214 0.71 6.18 4.07
N ASN A 215 0.20 5.15 4.76
CA ASN A 215 0.33 5.00 6.22
C ASN A 215 -0.27 6.17 7.04
N VAL A 216 -1.17 6.94 6.43
CA VAL A 216 -1.92 8.01 7.08
C VAL A 216 -3.20 7.43 7.70
N ILE A 217 -3.38 7.64 9.01
CA ILE A 217 -4.59 7.22 9.71
C ILE A 217 -5.73 8.17 9.33
N SER A 218 -6.68 7.66 8.55
CA SER A 218 -7.79 8.43 7.95
C SER A 218 -9.17 8.09 8.51
N SER A 219 -9.20 7.34 9.62
CA SER A 219 -10.42 6.94 10.31
C SER A 219 -10.24 6.97 11.81
N CYS A 220 -11.31 7.29 12.54
CA CYS A 220 -11.34 7.23 14.00
C CYS A 220 -11.31 5.80 14.52
N HIS A 221 -10.88 5.66 15.78
CA HIS A 221 -10.98 4.41 16.51
C HIS A 221 -12.43 3.92 16.57
N ARG A 222 -12.62 2.60 16.49
CA ARG A 222 -13.97 1.99 16.43
C ARG A 222 -14.88 2.37 17.61
N PHE A 223 -14.28 2.59 18.79
CA PHE A 223 -15.01 2.96 20.01
C PHE A 223 -15.23 4.45 20.19
N TRP A 224 -14.70 5.31 19.30
CA TRP A 224 -14.98 6.74 19.36
C TRP A 224 -16.47 6.98 19.08
N ARG A 225 -17.15 7.74 19.93
CA ARG A 225 -18.62 7.93 19.82
C ARG A 225 -19.02 9.26 19.17
N ASN A 226 -18.20 10.29 19.29
CA ASN A 226 -18.55 11.61 18.77
C ASN A 226 -18.56 11.62 17.22
N ALA A 227 -19.77 11.76 16.65
CA ALA A 227 -20.00 11.73 15.22
C ALA A 227 -19.45 12.97 14.49
N ALA A 228 -19.38 14.12 15.16
CA ALA A 228 -18.82 15.34 14.58
C ALA A 228 -17.34 15.16 14.27
N PHE A 229 -16.56 14.64 15.21
CA PHE A 229 -15.14 14.31 14.99
C PHE A 229 -14.95 13.26 13.90
N LYS A 230 -15.81 12.23 13.84
CA LYS A 230 -15.77 11.24 12.74
C LYS A 230 -16.03 11.88 11.37
N ARG A 231 -16.92 12.86 11.30
CA ARG A 231 -17.25 13.59 10.08
C ARG A 231 -16.06 14.47 9.65
N ALA A 232 -15.50 15.25 10.58
CA ALA A 232 -14.35 16.12 10.34
C ALA A 232 -13.08 15.34 9.95
N CYS A 233 -12.79 14.22 10.64
CA CYS A 233 -11.70 13.31 10.25
C CYS A 233 -11.82 12.81 8.80
N ARG A 234 -13.06 12.70 8.29
CA ARG A 234 -13.33 12.17 6.96
C ARG A 234 -13.45 13.21 5.86
N SER A 235 -13.60 14.51 6.19
CA SER A 235 -14.00 15.55 5.25
C SER A 235 -12.86 16.12 4.42
N TYR A 236 -11.66 16.27 4.99
CA TYR A 236 -10.53 16.95 4.32
C TYR A 236 -9.19 16.31 4.64
N MET A 237 -8.21 16.52 3.77
CA MET A 237 -6.82 16.09 3.95
C MET A 237 -5.98 17.28 4.41
N ALA A 238 -5.32 17.13 5.56
CA ALA A 238 -4.43 18.10 6.18
C ALA A 238 -3.44 17.32 7.06
N VAL A 239 -2.47 16.66 6.43
CA VAL A 239 -1.70 15.64 7.13
C VAL A 239 -0.94 16.26 8.31
N VAL A 240 -1.12 15.65 9.47
CA VAL A 240 -0.39 16.03 10.69
C VAL A 240 0.35 14.83 11.24
N HIS A 241 1.43 15.12 11.96
CA HIS A 241 2.35 14.14 12.49
C HIS A 241 2.40 14.22 14.01
N THR A 242 2.53 13.05 14.61
CA THR A 242 2.97 12.85 16.00
C THR A 242 4.38 12.25 15.95
N SER A 243 4.98 11.97 17.12
CA SER A 243 6.29 11.32 17.15
C SER A 243 6.34 9.98 16.42
N ASP A 244 5.24 9.21 16.44
CA ASP A 244 5.18 7.84 15.91
C ASP A 244 4.36 7.68 14.63
N LYS A 245 3.34 8.53 14.41
CA LYS A 245 2.31 8.30 13.40
C LYS A 245 1.91 9.55 12.64
N SER A 246 1.40 9.34 11.42
CA SER A 246 0.76 10.36 10.60
C SER A 246 -0.75 10.18 10.59
N TYR A 247 -1.48 11.28 10.68
CA TYR A 247 -2.94 11.32 10.66
C TYR A 247 -3.42 12.19 9.50
N LYS A 248 -4.58 11.85 8.93
CA LYS A 248 -5.14 12.56 7.77
C LYS A 248 -5.40 14.02 8.08
N ASN A 249 -5.80 14.32 9.31
CA ASN A 249 -5.98 15.64 9.86
C ASN A 249 -5.97 15.59 11.40
N VAL A 250 -6.00 16.76 12.04
CA VAL A 250 -6.00 16.89 13.51
C VAL A 250 -7.20 16.16 14.14
N HIS A 251 -8.38 16.22 13.52
CA HIS A 251 -9.55 15.49 14.04
C HIS A 251 -9.34 13.98 14.03
N CYS A 252 -8.66 13.43 13.02
CA CYS A 252 -8.27 12.01 13.02
C CYS A 252 -7.28 11.68 14.13
N ALA A 253 -6.35 12.58 14.46
CA ALA A 253 -5.44 12.38 15.58
C ALA A 253 -6.21 12.35 16.92
N ILE A 254 -7.08 13.34 17.15
CA ILE A 254 -7.90 13.45 18.37
C ILE A 254 -8.78 12.21 18.56
N CYS A 255 -9.51 11.80 17.51
CA CYS A 255 -10.41 10.65 17.64
C CYS A 255 -9.69 9.28 17.67
N ASN A 256 -8.36 9.28 17.60
CA ASN A 256 -7.49 8.14 17.88
C ASN A 256 -6.69 8.34 19.20
N GLY A 257 -7.14 9.25 20.06
CA GLY A 257 -6.60 9.43 21.41
C GLY A 257 -5.29 10.22 21.49
N LYS A 258 -4.94 10.98 20.44
CA LYS A 258 -3.78 11.86 20.49
C LYS A 258 -4.17 13.24 20.99
N ASP A 259 -3.28 13.84 21.79
CA ASP A 259 -3.44 15.20 22.27
C ASP A 259 -3.18 16.23 21.16
N VAL A 260 -3.93 17.33 21.16
CA VAL A 260 -3.82 18.38 20.14
C VAL A 260 -2.48 19.10 20.23
N GLY A 261 -1.90 19.26 21.42
CA GLY A 261 -0.57 19.80 21.63
C GLY A 261 0.53 18.96 20.98
N SER A 262 0.31 17.65 20.85
CA SER A 262 1.31 16.68 20.33
C SER A 262 1.41 16.61 18.80
N VAL A 263 0.51 17.25 18.06
CA VAL A 263 0.53 17.22 16.58
C VAL A 263 1.35 18.36 15.98
N SER A 264 1.99 18.08 14.84
CA SER A 264 2.80 19.01 14.07
C SER A 264 2.53 18.88 12.56
N CYS A 265 2.67 19.98 11.82
CA CYS A 265 2.62 20.01 10.36
C CYS A 265 3.89 19.44 9.70
N THR A 266 4.98 19.36 10.45
CA THR A 266 6.26 18.86 9.97
C THR A 266 6.53 17.49 10.57
N LYS A 267 7.00 16.57 9.74
CA LYS A 267 7.48 15.27 10.22
C LYS A 267 8.87 15.48 10.83
N ASN A 268 9.02 15.17 12.11
CA ASN A 268 10.34 15.07 12.73
C ASN A 268 11.10 13.94 12.02
N GLN A 269 12.01 14.28 11.11
CA GLN A 269 12.76 13.29 10.34
C GLN A 269 13.91 12.77 11.21
N THR A 270 13.69 11.65 11.90
CA THR A 270 14.80 10.84 12.40
C THR A 270 15.25 9.92 11.27
N SER A 271 16.24 10.34 10.51
CA SER A 271 16.83 9.55 9.43
C SER A 271 17.67 8.41 10.01
N ILE A 272 17.06 7.25 10.25
CA ILE A 272 17.80 6.02 10.51
C ILE A 272 18.30 5.50 9.15
N LYS A 273 19.62 5.41 8.96
CA LYS A 273 20.22 4.79 7.76
C LYS A 273 19.80 3.32 7.71
N LYS A 274 19.11 2.91 6.64
CA LYS A 274 18.74 1.52 6.35
C LYS A 274 19.53 0.99 5.15
N TYR A 275 19.76 -0.31 5.09
CA TYR A 275 20.44 -0.98 3.98
C TYR A 275 19.41 -1.65 3.05
N ASP A 276 19.29 -1.14 1.83
CA ASP A 276 18.37 -1.70 0.83
C ASP A 276 19.09 -2.72 -0.05
N PHE A 277 18.57 -3.95 -0.09
CA PHE A 277 19.02 -4.97 -1.04
C PHE A 277 17.96 -5.13 -2.12
N LYS A 278 18.33 -4.72 -3.33
CA LYS A 278 17.53 -4.95 -4.52
C LYS A 278 17.74 -6.38 -5.00
N VAL A 279 16.93 -7.28 -4.49
CA VAL A 279 16.78 -8.60 -5.09
C VAL A 279 15.90 -8.43 -6.31
N LEU A 280 16.51 -8.36 -7.49
CA LEU A 280 15.75 -8.46 -8.73
C LEU A 280 15.22 -9.89 -8.81
N MET A 281 13.94 -10.08 -8.48
CA MET A 281 13.27 -11.33 -8.80
C MET A 281 12.92 -11.31 -10.28
N ASP A 282 13.95 -11.57 -11.08
CA ASP A 282 13.75 -11.91 -12.47
C ASP A 282 13.27 -13.36 -12.53
N PHE A 283 11.96 -13.54 -12.70
CA PHE A 283 11.39 -14.86 -12.84
C PHE A 283 11.67 -15.46 -14.23
N ASN A 284 12.36 -14.77 -15.14
CA ASN A 284 12.82 -15.34 -16.40
C ASN A 284 14.09 -16.20 -16.23
N PHE A 285 13.97 -17.31 -15.51
CA PHE A 285 15.00 -18.35 -15.48
C PHE A 285 14.90 -19.25 -16.71
N HIS A 286 15.08 -18.74 -17.93
CA HIS A 286 15.02 -19.62 -19.11
C HIS A 286 16.32 -20.33 -19.45
N ASN A 287 17.48 -19.92 -18.86
CA ASN A 287 18.75 -20.48 -19.33
C ASN A 287 19.92 -20.53 -18.33
N ARG A 288 19.68 -20.60 -17.01
CA ARG A 288 20.78 -20.78 -16.04
C ARG A 288 20.75 -22.16 -15.40
N THR A 289 21.72 -22.98 -15.77
CA THR A 289 22.12 -24.25 -15.16
C THR A 289 22.75 -24.04 -13.77
N ASN A 290 22.14 -23.23 -12.90
CA ASN A 290 22.71 -23.00 -11.58
C ASN A 290 22.29 -24.12 -10.59
N PRO A 291 23.21 -24.94 -10.05
CA PRO A 291 22.87 -26.27 -9.54
C PRO A 291 22.40 -26.35 -8.07
N ARG A 292 21.98 -25.26 -7.42
CA ARG A 292 21.93 -25.26 -5.93
C ARG A 292 20.73 -24.55 -5.29
N SER A 293 19.55 -24.60 -5.91
CA SER A 293 18.31 -24.44 -5.15
C SER A 293 18.05 -25.72 -4.34
N ARG A 294 17.69 -25.59 -3.06
CA ARG A 294 17.34 -26.74 -2.18
C ARG A 294 16.02 -27.42 -2.57
N ILE A 295 15.29 -26.87 -3.54
CA ILE A 295 14.23 -27.60 -4.22
C ILE A 295 14.92 -28.65 -5.10
N HIS A 296 15.13 -29.83 -4.53
CA HIS A 296 15.76 -30.98 -5.20
C HIS A 296 14.95 -31.49 -6.40
N GLU A 297 13.70 -31.04 -6.55
CA GLU A 297 12.89 -31.29 -7.73
C GLU A 297 13.07 -30.17 -8.75
N LYS A 298 13.50 -30.53 -9.96
CA LYS A 298 13.40 -29.64 -11.11
C LYS A 298 11.93 -29.29 -11.28
N CYS A 299 11.59 -28.01 -11.15
CA CYS A 299 10.28 -27.52 -11.59
C CYS A 299 10.03 -27.97 -13.04
N ASP A 300 8.78 -28.24 -13.38
CA ASP A 300 8.40 -28.53 -14.77
C ASP A 300 8.81 -27.39 -15.69
N ARG A 301 8.95 -27.64 -17.01
CA ARG A 301 9.49 -26.66 -17.96
C ARG A 301 8.77 -25.31 -17.97
N ALA A 302 7.48 -25.29 -17.61
CA ALA A 302 6.65 -24.08 -17.54
C ALA A 302 6.64 -23.40 -16.15
N ASP A 303 7.19 -24.06 -15.14
CA ASP A 303 7.17 -23.61 -13.77
C ASP A 303 8.44 -22.83 -13.42
N LYS A 304 8.30 -21.84 -12.55
CA LYS A 304 9.43 -21.13 -11.95
C LYS A 304 9.45 -21.30 -10.45
N VAL A 305 10.65 -21.34 -9.90
CA VAL A 305 10.86 -21.39 -8.45
C VAL A 305 10.41 -20.07 -7.82
N ASP A 306 9.46 -20.15 -6.90
CA ASP A 306 9.14 -19.07 -5.98
C ASP A 306 9.91 -19.28 -4.67
N ASN A 307 10.91 -18.42 -4.44
CA ASN A 307 11.75 -18.47 -3.25
C ASN A 307 11.01 -18.04 -1.96
N PHE A 308 9.86 -17.36 -2.05
CA PHE A 308 9.06 -17.05 -0.86
C PHE A 308 8.32 -18.28 -0.36
N ALA A 309 7.57 -18.95 -1.24
CA ALA A 309 6.78 -20.11 -0.84
C ALA A 309 7.52 -21.46 -0.93
N GLU A 310 8.83 -21.44 -1.23
CA GLU A 310 9.67 -22.64 -1.43
C GLU A 310 9.02 -23.67 -2.37
N LYS A 311 8.31 -23.21 -3.43
CA LYS A 311 7.56 -24.07 -4.36
C LYS A 311 7.72 -23.64 -5.82
N CYS A 312 7.48 -24.58 -6.73
CA CYS A 312 7.34 -24.29 -8.16
C CYS A 312 5.96 -23.65 -8.42
N ARG A 313 5.94 -22.57 -9.22
CA ARG A 313 4.70 -21.91 -9.66
C ARG A 313 4.68 -21.86 -11.18
N ILE A 314 3.54 -22.22 -11.75
CA ILE A 314 3.22 -21.89 -13.14
C ILE A 314 3.14 -20.36 -13.23
N LEU A 315 4.09 -19.74 -13.91
CA LEU A 315 4.10 -18.28 -14.01
C LEU A 315 2.90 -17.76 -14.79
N ASP A 316 2.32 -18.51 -15.74
CA ASP A 316 1.08 -18.07 -16.40
C ASP A 316 -0.07 -17.82 -15.40
N CYS A 317 -0.03 -18.44 -14.22
CA CYS A 317 -0.99 -18.20 -13.15
C CYS A 317 -0.68 -16.95 -12.30
N VAL A 318 0.58 -16.47 -12.29
CA VAL A 318 1.07 -15.47 -11.33
C VAL A 318 1.62 -14.21 -12.01
N LEU A 319 2.38 -14.34 -13.09
CA LEU A 319 2.99 -13.24 -13.84
C LEU A 319 2.49 -13.26 -15.29
N PRO A 320 2.10 -12.11 -15.85
CA PRO A 320 2.05 -11.87 -17.28
C PRO A 320 3.38 -12.25 -17.89
N THR A 321 3.43 -13.44 -18.46
CA THR A 321 4.43 -13.82 -19.42
C THR A 321 4.27 -12.86 -20.60
N ASP A 322 5.36 -12.20 -20.99
CA ASP A 322 5.63 -11.97 -22.41
C ASP A 322 7.08 -11.51 -22.65
N THR A 323 7.60 -12.07 -23.76
CA THR A 323 8.80 -11.86 -24.60
C THR A 323 10.16 -12.53 -24.27
N PRO A 324 10.84 -13.12 -25.30
CA PRO A 324 12.17 -13.73 -25.18
C PRO A 324 13.25 -12.71 -24.83
N LEU A 325 14.13 -13.06 -23.89
CA LEU A 325 15.32 -12.28 -23.52
C LEU A 325 16.45 -12.49 -24.54
N ASP A 326 16.87 -11.39 -25.17
CA ASP A 326 18.18 -11.29 -25.79
C ASP A 326 19.27 -11.03 -24.72
N GLN A 327 20.46 -11.58 -24.94
CA GLN A 327 21.51 -11.70 -23.93
C GLN A 327 22.34 -10.41 -23.78
N GLY A 328 22.33 -9.79 -22.59
CA GLY A 328 23.32 -8.76 -22.22
C GLY A 328 23.05 -8.14 -20.85
N ASN A 329 23.89 -8.41 -19.85
CA ASN A 329 23.82 -7.76 -18.54
C ASN A 329 24.52 -6.39 -18.58
N PHE A 330 23.82 -5.33 -18.16
CA PHE A 330 24.06 -4.54 -16.94
C PHE A 330 23.36 -3.17 -17.11
N GLU A 331 22.40 -2.88 -16.21
CA GLU A 331 21.63 -1.63 -16.09
C GLU A 331 21.22 -0.93 -17.40
N ILE A 332 20.08 -1.34 -17.99
CA ILE A 332 19.50 -0.63 -19.14
C ILE A 332 17.99 -0.46 -18.93
N LEU A 333 17.59 0.81 -18.76
CA LEU A 333 16.28 1.34 -19.12
C LEU A 333 16.07 1.15 -20.64
N LEU A 334 14.81 0.91 -21.08
CA LEU A 334 14.20 1.08 -22.43
C LEU A 334 13.46 -0.20 -22.94
N PRO A 335 12.63 -0.15 -24.00
CA PRO A 335 11.18 0.09 -23.98
C PRO A 335 10.34 -1.08 -24.60
N LEU A 336 9.00 -0.93 -24.58
CA LEU A 336 7.97 -1.89 -25.02
C LEU A 336 7.67 -1.93 -26.54
N ASN A 337 7.31 -3.15 -27.02
CA ASN A 337 6.40 -3.62 -28.11
C ASN A 337 7.11 -4.77 -28.89
N ASP A 338 6.51 -5.91 -29.28
CA ASP A 338 5.21 -6.13 -29.93
C ASP A 338 4.84 -7.66 -29.98
N TYR A 339 3.54 -7.95 -30.21
CA TYR A 339 2.83 -9.19 -30.61
C TYR A 339 2.59 -10.42 -29.70
N LEU A 340 1.33 -10.90 -29.78
CA LEU A 340 0.70 -12.06 -29.14
C LEU A 340 0.03 -12.93 -30.20
N GLU A 341 0.03 -14.25 -29.98
CA GLU A 341 -1.15 -15.09 -30.22
C GLU A 341 -1.00 -16.44 -29.50
N HIS A 342 -2.13 -16.96 -29.01
CA HIS A 342 -2.35 -18.26 -28.34
C HIS A 342 -1.89 -18.37 -26.88
N MET A 343 -2.82 -18.30 -25.92
CA MET A 343 -2.79 -18.98 -24.59
C MET A 343 -4.04 -18.64 -23.73
N ASP A 344 -5.25 -18.95 -24.22
CA ASP A 344 -6.50 -18.71 -23.46
C ASP A 344 -7.16 -19.96 -22.82
N GLU A 345 -6.56 -21.15 -22.90
CA GLU A 345 -7.22 -22.40 -22.45
C GLU A 345 -6.76 -23.02 -21.10
N LEU A 346 -5.84 -22.40 -20.34
CA LEU A 346 -5.34 -22.98 -19.08
C LEU A 346 -6.05 -22.48 -17.79
N ASN A 347 -7.30 -22.03 -17.88
CA ASN A 347 -7.85 -21.03 -16.96
C ASN A 347 -8.42 -21.50 -15.60
N ASP A 348 -8.61 -22.81 -15.34
CA ASP A 348 -9.23 -23.26 -14.07
C ASP A 348 -8.34 -24.08 -13.13
N ASN A 349 -7.15 -24.52 -13.57
CA ASN A 349 -6.25 -25.31 -12.72
C ASN A 349 -5.48 -24.48 -11.67
N CYS A 350 -5.39 -23.16 -11.84
CA CYS A 350 -4.63 -22.28 -10.94
C CYS A 350 -5.28 -22.06 -9.56
N LEU A 351 -6.56 -22.41 -9.36
CA LEU A 351 -7.25 -22.21 -8.08
C LEU A 351 -7.30 -23.47 -7.21
N ASN A 352 -6.99 -24.64 -7.78
CA ASN A 352 -7.13 -25.95 -7.12
C ASN A 352 -5.77 -26.62 -6.81
N ARG A 353 -4.66 -25.97 -7.15
CA ARG A 353 -3.28 -26.31 -6.72
C ARG A 353 -2.72 -25.13 -5.91
#